data_AF-A0A3M0GDN1-F1
#
_entry.id   AF-A0A3M0GDN1-F1
#
_cell.length_a   1.000
_cell.length_b   1.000
_cell.length_c   1.000
_cell.angle_alpha   90.00
_cell.angle_beta   90.00
_cell.angle_gamma   90.00
#
_symmetry.space_group_name_H-M   'P 1'
#
loop_
_entity.id
_entity.type
_entity.pdbx_description
1 polymer ?
#
loop_
_entity_poly.entity_id
_entity_poly.type
_entity_poly.pdbx_seq_one_letter_code
_entity_poly.pdbx_strand_id
1 'polypeptide(L)'
;MTWGVASILLAVLVAIFAVSFFLAPDASEGDESFAGTDSTVTAILEERGIEPWFTPIFEPGSGEIESGLFALQAALGAGLLGFALGNLHGRSASRREQAEPTPPASPGPMPAE
;
A
#
# COMPACT_ATOMS: atom_id res chain seq x y z
N MET A 1 5.31 -1.75 21.85
CA MET A 1 4.63 -0.70 21.05
C MET A 1 4.39 -1.13 19.60
N THR A 2 5.35 -1.78 18.93
CA THR A 2 5.25 -2.22 17.52
C THR A 2 4.17 -3.28 17.26
N TRP A 3 3.98 -4.21 18.20
CA TRP A 3 2.98 -5.27 18.06
C TRP A 3 1.55 -4.75 17.98
N GLY A 4 1.18 -3.77 18.83
CA GLY A 4 -0.16 -3.19 18.80
C GLY A 4 -0.46 -2.42 17.50
N VAL A 5 0.51 -1.66 16.99
CA VAL A 5 0.38 -0.96 15.71
C VAL A 5 0.28 -1.96 14.55
N ALA A 6 1.10 -3.01 14.56
CA ALA A 6 1.04 -4.06 13.54
C ALA A 6 -0.31 -4.81 13.56
N SER A 7 -0.83 -5.13 14.73
CA SER A 7 -2.16 -5.73 14.88
C SER A 7 -3.28 -4.81 14.38
N ILE A 8 -3.19 -3.50 14.64
CA ILE A 8 -4.16 -2.52 14.13
C ILE A 8 -4.10 -2.44 12.61
N LEU A 9 -2.91 -2.33 12.02
CA LEU A 9 -2.75 -2.28 10.56
C LEU A 9 -3.26 -3.56 9.90
N LEU A 10 -2.98 -4.73 10.50
CA LEU A 10 -3.50 -6.01 10.02
C LEU A 10 -5.04 -6.05 10.12
N ALA A 11 -5.62 -5.60 11.23
CA ALA A 11 -7.06 -5.55 11.39
C ALA A 11 -7.73 -4.61 10.38
N VAL A 12 -7.14 -3.44 10.11
CA VAL A 12 -7.61 -2.52 9.07
C VAL A 12 -7.53 -3.16 7.68
N LEU A 13 -6.42 -3.83 7.36
CA LEU A 13 -6.26 -4.52 6.08
C LEU A 13 -7.33 -5.62 5.89
N VAL A 14 -7.55 -6.44 6.92
CA VAL A 14 -8.59 -7.48 6.91
C VAL A 14 -9.98 -6.88 6.79
N ALA A 15 -10.26 -5.77 7.49
CA ALA A 15 -11.54 -5.08 7.40
C ALA A 15 -11.79 -4.53 6.00
N ILE A 16 -10.79 -3.89 5.39
CA ILE A 16 -10.88 -3.41 4.00
C ILE A 16 -11.17 -4.57 3.06
N PHE A 17 -10.42 -5.68 3.19
CA PHE A 17 -10.61 -6.85 2.33
C PHE A 17 -12.00 -7.48 2.50
N ALA A 18 -12.48 -7.62 3.75
CA ALA A 18 -13.80 -8.13 4.05
C ALA A 18 -14.90 -7.22 3.47
N VAL A 19 -14.80 -5.90 3.67
CA VAL A 19 -15.76 -4.95 3.11
C VAL A 19 -15.77 -5.02 1.58
N SER A 20 -14.61 -5.04 0.93
CA SER A 20 -14.52 -5.21 -0.53
C SER A 20 -15.14 -6.52 -1.00
N PHE A 21 -14.94 -7.62 -0.28
CA PHE A 21 -15.53 -8.92 -0.65
C PHE A 21 -17.05 -8.95 -0.50
N PHE A 22 -17.60 -8.36 0.56
CA PHE A 22 -19.06 -8.31 0.77
C PHE A 22 -19.77 -7.29 -0.13
N LEU A 23 -19.06 -6.26 -0.60
CA LEU A 23 -19.63 -5.22 -1.45
C LEU A 23 -19.34 -5.46 -2.95
N ALA A 24 -18.50 -6.45 -3.27
CA ALA A 24 -18.21 -6.81 -4.66
C ALA A 24 -19.49 -7.33 -5.34
N PRO A 25 -19.81 -6.84 -6.55
CA PRO A 25 -20.95 -7.34 -7.32
C PRO A 25 -20.73 -8.81 -7.74
N ASP A 26 -21.82 -9.59 -7.80
CA ASP A 26 -21.78 -11.01 -8.18
C ASP A 26 -21.03 -11.21 -9.51
N ALA A 27 -19.97 -12.02 -9.49
CA ALA A 27 -19.13 -12.35 -10.65
C ALA A 27 -19.82 -13.36 -11.59
N SER A 28 -21.14 -13.27 -11.78
CA SER A 28 -21.92 -14.28 -12.48
C SER A 28 -21.99 -14.12 -14.00
N GLU A 29 -21.49 -13.03 -14.57
CA GLU A 29 -21.35 -12.89 -16.02
C GLU A 29 -19.94 -12.35 -16.29
N GLY A 30 -19.25 -12.90 -17.29
CA GLY A 30 -17.81 -12.77 -17.53
C GLY A 30 -17.28 -11.38 -17.86
N ASP A 31 -17.95 -10.33 -17.40
CA ASP A 31 -17.43 -8.98 -17.37
C ASP A 31 -16.55 -8.79 -16.15
N GLU A 32 -15.50 -8.00 -16.35
CA GLU A 32 -14.50 -7.65 -15.38
C GLU A 32 -15.20 -6.96 -14.21
N SER A 33 -15.48 -7.70 -13.12
CA SER A 33 -16.22 -7.21 -11.94
C SER A 33 -15.56 -5.97 -11.28
N PHE A 34 -14.33 -5.65 -11.69
CA PHE A 34 -13.57 -4.44 -11.36
C PHE A 34 -13.27 -3.58 -12.59
N ALA A 35 -14.21 -3.41 -13.51
CA ALA A 35 -14.07 -2.45 -14.59
C ALA A 35 -13.93 -1.03 -14.01
N GLY A 36 -13.02 -0.25 -14.58
CA GLY A 36 -12.78 1.13 -14.12
C GLY A 36 -14.05 1.98 -14.19
N THR A 37 -14.20 2.95 -13.28
CA THR A 37 -15.37 3.84 -13.20
C THR A 37 -15.72 4.50 -14.55
N ASP A 38 -14.71 4.72 -15.39
CA ASP A 38 -14.86 5.34 -16.72
C ASP A 38 -15.68 4.47 -17.69
N SER A 39 -15.54 3.14 -17.64
CA SER A 39 -16.30 2.21 -18.46
C SER A 39 -17.81 2.30 -18.20
N THR A 40 -18.20 2.44 -16.93
CA THR A 40 -19.60 2.59 -16.51
C THR A 40 -20.18 3.92 -16.99
N VAL A 41 -19.40 5.00 -16.89
CA VAL A 41 -19.84 6.32 -17.34
C VAL A 41 -20.00 6.35 -18.85
N THR A 42 -19.05 5.78 -19.59
CA THR A 42 -19.11 5.70 -21.05
C THR A 42 -20.35 4.93 -21.52
N ALA A 43 -20.66 3.78 -20.91
CA ALA A 43 -21.87 3.02 -21.23
C ALA A 43 -23.17 3.83 -21.04
N ILE A 44 -23.26 4.61 -19.95
CA ILE A 44 -24.42 5.48 -19.67
C ILE A 44 -24.51 6.64 -20.68
N LEU A 45 -23.36 7.19 -21.11
CA LEU A 45 -23.32 8.29 -22.08
C LEU A 45 -23.69 7.84 -23.48
N GLU A 46 -23.26 6.65 -23.90
CA GLU A 46 -23.66 6.03 -25.16
C GLU A 46 -25.17 5.74 -25.20
N GLU A 47 -25.74 5.23 -24.11
CA GLU A 47 -27.20 5.01 -24.00
C GLU A 47 -28.00 6.32 -24.13
N ARG A 48 -27.39 7.44 -23.75
CA ARG A 48 -27.98 8.79 -23.88
C ARG A 48 -27.67 9.47 -25.21
N GLY A 49 -26.99 8.79 -26.14
CA GLY A 49 -26.63 9.30 -27.46
C GLY A 49 -25.59 10.43 -27.42
N ILE A 50 -24.76 10.48 -26.39
CA ILE A 50 -23.68 11.47 -26.25
C ILE A 50 -22.42 10.90 -26.89
N GLU A 51 -21.94 11.55 -27.96
CA GLU A 51 -20.71 11.17 -28.65
C GLU A 51 -19.48 11.55 -27.79
N PRO A 52 -18.49 10.65 -27.63
CA PRO A 52 -17.23 10.97 -26.97
C PRO A 52 -16.51 12.13 -27.67
N TRP A 53 -16.18 13.18 -26.93
CA TRP A 53 -15.43 14.34 -27.44
C TRP A 53 -13.91 14.12 -27.47
N PHE A 54 -13.45 12.99 -26.93
CA PHE A 54 -12.06 12.56 -26.88
C PHE A 54 -11.99 11.04 -26.99
N THR A 55 -11.01 10.53 -27.74
CA THR A 55 -10.69 9.11 -27.81
C THR A 55 -9.28 8.89 -27.23
N PRO A 56 -9.07 7.82 -26.43
CA PRO A 56 -7.75 7.50 -25.91
C PRO A 56 -6.74 7.36 -27.06
N ILE A 57 -5.60 8.06 -26.94
CA ILE A 57 -4.50 7.95 -27.93
C ILE A 57 -3.84 6.55 -27.83
N PHE A 58 -4.00 5.90 -26.68
CA PHE A 58 -3.52 4.56 -26.40
C PHE A 58 -4.59 3.79 -25.63
N GLU A 59 -5.13 2.76 -26.27
CA GLU A 59 -6.00 1.76 -25.65
C GLU A 59 -5.13 0.51 -25.39
N PRO A 60 -4.88 0.10 -24.14
CA PRO A 60 -4.23 -1.19 -23.90
C PRO A 60 -5.15 -2.29 -24.44
N GLY A 61 -4.71 -2.99 -25.49
CA GLY A 61 -5.52 -3.98 -26.23
C GLY A 61 -5.93 -5.24 -25.44
N SER A 62 -5.75 -5.28 -24.12
CA SER A 62 -6.21 -6.30 -23.18
C SER A 62 -6.26 -5.69 -21.77
N GLY A 63 -7.33 -5.96 -21.00
CA GLY A 63 -7.47 -5.57 -19.59
C GLY A 63 -6.36 -6.12 -18.67
N GLU A 64 -5.65 -7.16 -19.10
CA GLU A 64 -4.48 -7.70 -18.39
C GLU A 64 -3.30 -6.71 -18.41
N ILE A 65 -3.11 -5.97 -19.50
CA ILE A 65 -2.04 -4.99 -19.63
C ILE A 65 -2.35 -3.77 -18.75
N GLU A 66 -3.61 -3.32 -18.74
CA GLU A 66 -4.07 -2.26 -17.85
C GLU A 66 -3.85 -2.63 -16.38
N SER A 67 -4.35 -3.79 -15.97
CA SER A 67 -4.16 -4.33 -14.61
C SER A 67 -2.68 -4.49 -14.25
N GLY A 68 -1.86 -4.94 -15.21
CA GLY A 68 -0.41 -5.06 -15.04
C GLY A 68 0.30 -3.73 -14.82
N LEU A 69 -0.11 -2.66 -15.53
CA LEU A 69 0.43 -1.32 -15.35
C LEU A 69 0.04 -0.74 -13.98
N PHE A 70 -1.20 -0.94 -13.52
CA PHE A 70 -1.62 -0.57 -12.18
C PHE A 70 -0.85 -1.34 -11.10
N ALA A 71 -0.68 -2.65 -11.27
CA ALA A 71 0.09 -3.48 -10.34
C ALA A 71 1.57 -3.04 -10.26
N LEU A 72 2.17 -2.67 -11.39
CA LEU A 72 3.54 -2.14 -11.43
C LEU A 72 3.64 -0.80 -10.69
N GLN A 73 2.71 0.12 -10.92
CA GLN A 73 2.66 1.40 -10.21
C GLN A 73 2.52 1.19 -8.70
N ALA A 74 1.63 0.28 -8.29
CA ALA A 74 1.43 -0.07 -6.89
C ALA A 74 2.70 -0.68 -6.27
N ALA A 75 3.38 -1.59 -6.98
CA ALA A 75 4.62 -2.21 -6.51
C ALA A 75 5.73 -1.18 -6.31
N LEU A 76 5.91 -0.26 -7.27
CA LEU A 76 6.90 0.81 -7.16
C LEU A 76 6.57 1.78 -6.01
N GLY A 77 5.30 2.18 -5.89
CA GLY A 77 4.83 3.04 -4.81
C GLY A 77 5.05 2.41 -3.43
N ALA A 78 4.65 1.15 -3.25
CA ALA A 78 4.84 0.40 -2.02
C ALA A 78 6.33 0.20 -1.68
N GLY A 79 7.16 -0.10 -2.69
CA GLY A 79 8.61 -0.25 -2.52
C GLY A 79 9.27 1.02 -2.02
N LEU A 80 8.97 2.16 -2.64
CA LEU A 80 9.52 3.46 -2.24
C LEU A 80 9.05 3.86 -0.83
N LEU A 81 7.75 3.71 -0.55
CA LEU A 81 7.17 4.07 0.74
C LEU A 81 7.70 3.18 1.87
N GLY A 82 7.84 1.88 1.61
CA GLY A 82 8.45 0.92 2.53
C GLY A 82 9.92 1.24 2.81
N PHE A 83 10.71 1.57 1.79
CA PHE A 83 12.10 1.98 1.96
C PHE A 83 12.22 3.26 2.80
N ALA A 84 11.40 4.27 2.52
CA ALA A 84 11.41 5.54 3.26
C ALA A 84 11.04 5.35 4.75
N LEU A 85 9.97 4.59 5.03
CA LEU A 85 9.53 4.28 6.40
C LEU A 85 10.58 3.44 7.15
N GLY A 86 11.19 2.47 6.47
CA GLY A 86 12.26 1.64 7.03
C GLY A 86 13.49 2.47 7.41
N ASN A 87 13.93 3.38 6.54
CA ASN A 87 15.04 4.29 6.82
C ASN A 87 14.75 5.22 8.00
N LEU A 88 13.53 5.76 8.07
CA LEU A 88 13.13 6.63 9.19
C LEU A 88 13.11 5.87 10.53
N HIS A 89 12.56 4.65 10.54
CA HIS A 89 12.57 3.79 11.73
C HIS A 89 14.00 3.45 12.18
N GLY A 90 14.88 3.08 11.25
CA GLY A 90 16.27 2.74 11.54
C GLY A 90 17.04 3.93 12.16
N ARG A 91 16.86 5.14 11.61
CA ARG A 91 17.48 6.36 12.15
C ARG A 91 17.00 6.69 13.56
N SER A 92 15.73 6.42 13.88
CA SER A 92 15.20 6.60 15.23
C SER A 92 15.75 5.58 16.22
N ALA A 93 16.04 4.35 15.77
CA ALA A 93 16.63 3.31 16.62
C ALA A 93 18.10 3.66 16.96
N SER A 94 18.92 4.02 15.97
CA SER A 94 20.31 4.39 16.19
C SER A 94 20.48 5.64 17.07
N ARG A 95 19.54 6.59 17.00
CA ARG A 95 19.53 7.77 17.90
C ARG A 95 19.26 7.38 19.37
N ARG A 96 18.46 6.34 19.62
CA ARG A 96 18.17 5.85 20.98
C ARG A 96 19.36 5.11 21.58
N GLU A 97 20.05 4.27 20.81
CA GLU A 97 21.27 3.58 21.26
C GLU A 97 22.38 4.56 21.63
N GLN A 98 22.53 5.68 20.91
CA GLN A 98 23.52 6.71 21.24
C GLN A 98 23.14 7.59 22.44
N ALA A 99 21.84 7.61 22.81
CA ALA A 99 21.35 8.39 23.95
C ALA A 99 21.33 7.59 25.26
N GLU A 100 21.62 6.28 25.21
CA GLU A 100 21.73 5.45 26.40
C GLU A 100 23.07 5.72 27.09
N PRO A 101 23.07 6.15 28.37
CA PRO A 101 24.30 6.53 29.06
C PRO A 101 25.20 5.31 29.25
N THR A 102 26.46 5.43 28.83
CA THR A 102 27.51 4.43 29.05
C THR A 102 27.51 4.01 30.53
N PRO A 103 27.39 2.71 30.86
CA PRO A 103 27.47 2.24 32.23
C PRO A 103 28.76 2.76 32.90
N PRO A 104 28.72 3.19 34.17
CA PRO A 104 29.91 3.67 34.84
C PRO A 104 30.99 2.59 34.80
N ALA A 105 32.22 2.99 34.43
CA ALA A 105 33.37 2.10 34.39
C ALA A 105 33.50 1.36 35.72
N SER A 106 33.63 0.04 35.68
CA SER A 106 33.79 -0.78 36.89
C SER A 106 34.94 -0.22 37.73
N PRO A 107 34.76 -0.09 39.06
CA PRO A 107 35.84 0.37 39.92
C PRO A 107 37.03 -0.56 39.73
N GLY A 108 38.18 0.03 39.38
CA GLY A 108 39.43 -0.70 39.18
C GLY A 108 39.79 -1.53 40.42
N PRO A 109 40.60 -2.59 40.26
CA PRO A 109 40.94 -3.48 41.37
C PRO A 109 41.51 -2.67 42.53
N MET A 110 40.82 -2.73 43.68
CA MET A 110 41.25 -2.10 44.93
C MET A 110 42.61 -2.69 45.31
N PRO A 111 43.63 -1.86 45.61
CA PRO A 111 44.90 -2.37 46.09
C PRO A 111 44.67 -3.17 47.38
N ALA A 112 45.15 -4.41 47.39
CA ALA A 112 45.15 -5.24 48.58
C ALA A 112 46.17 -4.64 49.58
N GLU A 113 45.67 -4.14 50.71
CA GLU A 113 46.49 -3.85 51.89
C GLU A 113 46.88 -5.14 52.63
#